data_AF-W2SFB6-F1
#
_entry.id   AF-W2SFB6-F1
#
_cell.length_a   1.000
_cell.length_b   1.000
_cell.length_c   1.000
_cell.angle_alpha   90.00
_cell.angle_beta   90.00
_cell.angle_gamma   90.00
#
_symmetry.space_group_name_H-M   'P 1'
#
loop_
_entity.id
_entity.type
_entity.pdbx_description
1 polymer ?
#
loop_
_entity_poly.entity_id
_entity_poly.type
_entity_poly.pdbx_seq_one_letter_code
_entity_poly.pdbx_strand_id
1 'polypeptide(L)'
;MKFYLVFGQDMDGLFDFVMEKYSWLIDSYMIEYFIKDLWNKLPFSWRLALENMEPEDCLCLVDASAPCKNRVLPLAIICLKLLASGLPSREAVKSPDEVAKACGISNTKLHSFSSITAANNLRTKLKPKKQYEIDRIVTTVELLRECDSTPMFDTVIDIGAGMGHLARILSVSLPECVVYAVEQNEELDSGECGFPMSSKYREKYLSYAARDLACHGNESFAKQLLVKPHSAYRLQCYRAVLEWLIVNSQQEQICKQRESLVVHSVTSKNGMSFVEYMRSALVKYPDIAKVLEEQIRYDEKSELLINSVEKEWRHLAFEKTSLTKIKIKSKKESED
;
A
#
# COMPACT_ATOMS: atom_id res chain seq x y z
N MET A 1 4.73 26.35 28.34
CA MET A 1 5.58 26.77 27.22
C MET A 1 5.25 25.87 26.03
N LYS A 2 4.25 26.27 25.22
CA LYS A 2 3.86 25.54 24.01
C LYS A 2 4.83 25.95 22.90
N PHE A 3 5.76 25.07 22.53
CA PHE A 3 6.60 25.27 21.35
C PHE A 3 5.70 25.14 20.11
N TYR A 4 5.25 26.29 19.60
CA TYR A 4 4.83 26.39 18.21
C TYR A 4 6.10 26.27 17.36
N LEU A 5 6.45 25.03 16.99
CA LEU A 5 7.43 24.81 15.95
C LEU A 5 6.84 25.35 14.64
N VAL A 6 7.55 26.32 14.07
CA VAL A 6 7.29 26.95 12.78
C VAL A 6 7.57 25.91 11.68
N PHE A 7 6.65 24.97 11.48
CA PHE A 7 6.81 23.86 10.52
C PHE A 7 6.49 24.24 9.06
N GLY A 8 6.15 25.50 8.77
CA GLY A 8 5.67 25.89 7.43
C GLY A 8 6.72 25.93 6.33
N GLN A 9 7.98 26.28 6.66
CA GLN A 9 9.10 26.38 5.70
C GLN A 9 10.11 25.22 5.82
N ASP A 10 10.25 24.60 7.00
CA ASP A 10 11.23 23.53 7.24
C ASP A 10 10.75 22.16 6.74
N MET A 11 9.43 21.93 6.68
CA MET A 11 8.87 20.65 6.24
C MET A 11 9.12 20.36 4.76
N ASP A 12 9.23 21.39 3.91
CA ASP A 12 9.47 21.18 2.48
C ASP A 12 10.92 20.73 2.21
N GLY A 13 11.89 21.37 2.86
CA GLY A 13 13.30 20.96 2.75
C GLY A 13 13.57 19.58 3.36
N LEU A 14 12.86 19.26 4.44
CA LEU A 14 12.92 17.93 5.05
C LEU A 14 12.27 16.86 4.17
N PHE A 15 11.14 17.18 3.53
CA PHE A 15 10.52 16.30 2.55
C PHE A 15 11.47 16.01 1.39
N ASP A 16 12.13 17.03 0.85
CA ASP A 16 13.12 16.87 -0.22
C ASP A 16 14.27 15.98 0.22
N PHE A 17 14.81 16.21 1.41
CA PHE A 17 15.87 15.39 1.97
C PHE A 17 15.45 13.91 2.12
N VAL A 18 14.22 13.66 2.60
CA VAL A 18 13.69 12.28 2.74
C VAL A 18 13.53 11.63 1.38
N MET A 19 12.97 12.33 0.40
CA MET A 19 12.78 11.81 -0.96
C MET A 19 14.11 11.58 -1.67
N GLU A 20 15.05 12.51 -1.59
CA GLU A 20 16.41 12.36 -2.14
C GLU A 20 17.10 11.12 -1.55
N LYS A 21 17.00 10.93 -0.23
CA LYS A 21 17.72 9.87 0.48
C LYS A 21 17.08 8.49 0.38
N TYR A 22 15.75 8.42 0.34
CA TYR A 22 14.99 7.17 0.48
C TYR A 22 14.05 6.85 -0.68
N SER A 23 13.99 7.66 -1.74
CA SER A 23 13.22 7.35 -2.96
C SER A 23 13.51 5.95 -3.49
N TRP A 24 14.76 5.51 -3.50
CA TRP A 24 15.13 4.16 -3.94
C TRP A 24 14.44 3.03 -3.15
N LEU A 25 14.05 3.25 -1.88
CA LEU A 25 13.25 2.29 -1.12
C LEU A 25 11.78 2.35 -1.52
N ILE A 26 11.25 3.56 -1.69
CA ILE A 26 9.85 3.81 -2.09
C ILE A 26 9.59 3.25 -3.50
N ASP A 27 10.58 3.34 -4.37
CA ASP A 27 10.53 2.92 -5.77
C ASP A 27 10.92 1.45 -5.97
N SER A 28 11.26 0.75 -4.88
CA SER A 28 11.66 -0.65 -4.95
C SER A 28 10.47 -1.59 -5.02
N TYR A 29 10.54 -2.55 -5.93
CA TYR A 29 9.57 -3.65 -6.00
C TYR A 29 10.05 -4.85 -5.19
N MET A 30 9.12 -5.67 -4.70
CA MET A 30 9.43 -6.84 -3.86
C MET A 30 10.48 -7.78 -4.47
N ILE A 31 10.48 -7.96 -5.79
CA ILE A 31 11.49 -8.78 -6.46
C ILE A 31 12.90 -8.20 -6.35
N GLU A 32 13.02 -6.87 -6.41
CA GLU A 32 14.30 -6.19 -6.40
C GLU A 32 15.04 -6.41 -5.08
N TYR A 33 14.31 -6.67 -3.99
CA TYR A 33 14.89 -7.10 -2.72
C TYR A 33 15.92 -8.20 -2.92
N PHE A 34 15.59 -9.23 -3.69
CA PHE A 34 16.44 -10.39 -3.93
C PHE A 34 17.48 -10.14 -5.02
N ILE A 35 17.11 -9.45 -6.11
CA ILE A 35 17.97 -9.33 -7.29
C ILE A 35 19.00 -8.21 -7.15
N LYS A 36 18.60 -7.11 -6.51
CA LYS A 36 19.45 -5.93 -6.28
C LYS A 36 20.05 -5.93 -4.88
N ASP A 37 19.88 -7.02 -4.12
CA ASP A 37 20.38 -7.20 -2.75
C ASP A 37 20.05 -5.98 -1.87
N LEU A 38 18.78 -5.57 -1.87
CA LEU A 38 18.37 -4.31 -1.23
C LEU A 38 18.62 -4.34 0.28
N TRP A 39 18.60 -5.52 0.90
CA TRP A 39 18.95 -5.66 2.30
C TRP A 39 20.34 -5.10 2.59
N ASN A 40 21.35 -5.46 1.81
CA ASN A 40 22.72 -4.98 2.03
C ASN A 40 22.94 -3.51 1.65
N LYS A 41 22.01 -2.89 0.90
CA LYS A 41 22.01 -1.44 0.66
C LYS A 41 21.51 -0.64 1.85
N LEU A 42 20.79 -1.25 2.78
CA LEU A 42 20.36 -0.58 4.00
C LEU A 42 21.55 -0.20 4.89
N PRO A 43 21.48 0.94 5.60
CA PRO A 43 22.48 1.28 6.60
C PRO A 43 22.69 0.13 7.59
N PHE A 44 23.93 -0.10 8.01
CA PHE A 44 24.27 -1.21 8.90
C PHE A 44 23.43 -1.21 10.19
N SER A 45 23.18 -0.03 10.78
CA SER A 45 22.33 0.10 11.97
C SER A 45 20.87 -0.33 11.72
N TRP A 46 20.35 -0.12 10.50
CA TRP A 46 19.00 -0.55 10.13
C TRP A 46 18.95 -2.07 10.01
N ARG A 47 19.92 -2.68 9.31
CA ARG A 47 20.00 -4.14 9.23
C ARG A 47 20.05 -4.77 10.62
N LEU A 48 20.93 -4.30 11.50
CA LEU A 48 21.05 -4.83 12.86
C LEU A 48 19.74 -4.73 13.67
N ALA A 49 19.00 -3.63 13.52
CA ALA A 49 17.75 -3.42 14.25
C ALA A 49 16.59 -4.25 13.66
N LEU A 50 16.55 -4.42 12.34
CA LEU A 50 15.46 -5.06 11.60
C LEU A 50 15.68 -6.57 11.36
N GLU A 51 16.89 -7.07 11.60
CA GLU A 51 17.23 -8.48 11.42
C GLU A 51 16.37 -9.37 12.33
N ASN A 52 15.78 -10.42 11.75
CA ASN A 52 14.87 -11.34 12.44
C ASN A 52 13.65 -10.65 13.10
N MET A 53 13.18 -9.54 12.53
CA MET A 53 11.97 -8.86 12.99
C MET A 53 10.74 -9.65 12.53
N GLU A 54 9.87 -10.01 13.48
CA GLU A 54 8.63 -10.72 13.18
C GLU A 54 7.58 -9.77 12.56
N PRO A 55 6.61 -10.28 11.78
CA PRO A 55 5.58 -9.45 11.16
C PRO A 55 4.84 -8.54 12.15
N GLU A 56 4.53 -9.02 13.36
CA GLU A 56 3.85 -8.22 14.37
C GLU A 56 4.74 -7.10 14.95
N ASP A 57 6.05 -7.32 15.01
CA ASP A 57 6.99 -6.30 15.48
C ASP A 57 7.14 -5.17 14.43
N CYS A 58 7.02 -5.49 13.14
CA CYS A 58 7.04 -4.52 12.04
C CYS A 58 5.91 -3.48 12.09
N LEU A 59 4.89 -3.67 12.94
CA LEU A 59 3.83 -2.69 13.14
C LEU A 59 4.36 -1.29 13.47
N CYS A 60 5.44 -1.20 14.24
CA CYS A 60 6.03 0.08 14.59
C CYS A 60 6.65 0.82 13.38
N LEU A 61 6.87 0.15 12.25
CA LEU A 61 7.37 0.78 11.02
C LEU A 61 6.23 1.32 10.15
N VAL A 62 5.04 0.72 10.25
CA VAL A 62 3.86 1.07 9.44
C VAL A 62 2.98 2.10 10.15
N ASP A 63 2.91 2.00 11.49
CA ASP A 63 2.18 2.92 12.34
C ASP A 63 3.17 3.74 13.18
N ALA A 64 3.26 5.03 12.88
CA ALA A 64 4.13 5.97 13.57
C ALA A 64 3.85 6.03 15.08
N SER A 65 2.59 5.85 15.48
CA SER A 65 2.14 5.86 16.87
C SER A 65 2.42 4.55 17.62
N ALA A 66 2.58 3.44 16.88
CA ALA A 66 2.84 2.14 17.48
C ALA A 66 4.28 2.06 18.05
N PRO A 67 4.44 1.63 19.32
CA PRO A 67 5.76 1.44 19.91
C PRO A 67 6.45 0.21 19.32
N CYS A 68 7.76 0.29 19.15
CA CYS A 68 8.57 -0.90 18.87
C CYS A 68 8.76 -1.68 20.17
N LYS A 69 8.26 -2.92 20.22
CA LYS A 69 8.42 -3.78 21.39
C LYS A 69 9.74 -4.55 21.21
N ASN A 70 10.54 -4.61 22.27
CA ASN A 70 11.76 -5.43 22.36
C ASN A 70 12.96 -5.01 21.49
N ARG A 71 12.92 -3.87 20.79
CA ARG A 71 14.04 -3.42 19.94
C ARG A 71 14.21 -1.90 20.00
N VAL A 72 15.46 -1.46 19.92
CA VAL A 72 15.80 -0.04 19.75
C VAL A 72 15.95 0.24 18.26
N LEU A 73 15.10 1.12 17.74
CA LEU A 73 15.17 1.52 16.34
C LEU A 73 16.35 2.48 16.12
N PRO A 74 16.99 2.49 14.93
CA PRO A 74 17.99 3.48 14.58
C PRO A 74 17.41 4.89 14.65
N LEU A 75 18.24 5.87 15.01
CA LEU A 75 17.82 7.27 15.13
C LEU A 75 17.09 7.78 13.88
N ALA A 76 17.56 7.42 12.68
CA ALA A 76 16.92 7.82 11.44
C ALA A 76 15.46 7.30 11.32
N ILE A 77 15.18 6.06 11.75
CA ILE A 77 13.82 5.51 11.74
C ILE A 77 12.96 6.20 12.81
N ILE A 78 13.52 6.49 13.99
CA ILE A 78 12.81 7.23 15.04
C ILE A 78 12.46 8.64 14.56
N CYS A 79 13.39 9.34 13.91
CA CYS A 79 13.12 10.64 13.30
C CYS A 79 12.02 10.54 12.25
N LEU A 80 12.06 9.57 11.33
CA LEU A 80 11.00 9.36 10.34
C LEU A 80 9.65 9.09 10.98
N LYS A 81 9.59 8.29 12.06
CA LYS A 81 8.35 8.07 12.83
C LYS A 81 7.82 9.37 13.44
N LEU A 82 8.69 10.19 14.04
CA LEU A 82 8.30 11.48 14.60
C LEU A 82 7.74 12.41 13.53
N LEU A 83 8.38 12.48 12.36
CA LEU A 83 7.90 13.27 11.24
C LEU A 83 6.54 12.80 10.74
N ALA A 84 6.39 11.49 10.54
CA ALA A 84 5.13 10.89 10.14
C ALA A 84 4.01 11.16 11.16
N SER A 85 4.32 11.16 12.46
CA SER A 85 3.34 11.48 13.52
C SER A 85 2.90 12.95 13.56
N GLY A 86 3.71 13.85 12.98
CA GLY A 86 3.37 15.27 12.83
C GLY A 86 2.53 15.58 11.59
N LEU A 87 2.37 14.62 10.67
CA LEU A 87 1.54 14.79 9.48
C LEU A 87 0.04 14.70 9.84
N PRO A 88 -0.84 15.35 9.06
CA PRO A 88 -2.28 15.21 9.24
C PRO A 88 -2.72 13.74 9.21
N SER A 89 -3.62 13.39 10.12
CA SER A 89 -4.19 12.04 10.15
C SER A 89 -4.91 11.73 8.84
N ARG A 90 -4.70 10.50 8.34
CA ARG A 90 -5.43 9.94 7.20
C ARG A 90 -6.65 9.11 7.62
N GLU A 91 -7.08 9.22 8.87
CA GLU A 91 -8.25 8.49 9.34
C GLU A 91 -9.46 8.78 8.46
N ALA A 92 -10.10 7.70 8.01
CA ALA A 92 -11.33 7.79 7.25
C ALA A 92 -12.39 8.47 8.11
N VAL A 93 -12.94 9.56 7.58
CA VAL A 93 -14.09 10.24 8.16
C VAL A 93 -15.26 9.23 8.25
N LYS A 94 -16.10 9.26 9.28
CA LYS A 94 -17.13 8.23 9.53
C LYS A 94 -18.56 8.78 9.58
N SER A 95 -18.72 10.10 9.69
CA SER A 95 -20.03 10.75 9.67
C SER A 95 -19.97 12.10 8.96
N PRO A 96 -21.12 12.64 8.52
CA PRO A 96 -21.21 14.02 8.03
C PRO A 96 -20.76 15.05 9.08
N ASP A 97 -20.99 14.80 10.37
CA ASP A 97 -20.53 15.69 11.44
C ASP A 97 -19.00 15.77 11.54
N GLU A 98 -18.32 14.63 11.33
CA GLU A 98 -16.85 14.63 11.27
C GLU A 98 -16.34 15.36 10.01
N VAL A 99 -17.02 15.26 8.86
CA VAL A 99 -16.71 16.05 7.66
C VAL A 99 -16.86 17.53 7.96
N ALA A 100 -18.00 17.93 8.52
CA ALA A 100 -18.30 19.31 8.84
C ALA A 100 -17.27 19.90 9.82
N LYS A 101 -16.93 19.15 10.87
CA LYS A 101 -15.87 19.52 11.81
C LYS A 101 -14.52 19.72 11.10
N ALA A 102 -14.15 18.82 10.19
CA ALA A 102 -12.91 18.91 9.42
C ALA A 102 -12.89 20.13 8.46
N CYS A 103 -14.06 20.51 7.94
CA CYS A 103 -14.24 21.67 7.08
C CYS A 103 -14.50 22.99 7.85
N GLY A 104 -14.55 22.97 9.18
CA GLY A 104 -14.84 24.16 9.99
C GLY A 104 -16.30 24.63 9.94
N ILE A 105 -17.23 23.75 9.57
CA ILE A 105 -18.65 24.01 9.43
C ILE A 105 -19.35 23.78 10.78
N SER A 106 -20.09 24.77 11.27
CA SER A 106 -20.95 24.68 12.46
C SER A 106 -22.43 24.51 12.07
N ASN A 107 -23.20 23.77 12.87
CA ASN A 107 -24.64 23.47 12.67
C ASN A 107 -24.97 22.66 11.40
N THR A 108 -24.63 21.36 11.42
CA THR A 108 -25.00 20.41 10.37
C THR A 108 -26.49 20.06 10.42
N LYS A 109 -27.16 20.14 9.27
CA LYS A 109 -28.52 19.58 9.09
C LYS A 109 -28.51 18.12 8.66
N LEU A 110 -27.37 17.65 8.13
CA LEU A 110 -27.21 16.30 7.61
C LEU A 110 -26.62 15.38 8.68
N HIS A 111 -27.38 14.36 9.10
CA HIS A 111 -26.96 13.43 10.16
C HIS A 111 -26.49 12.07 9.64
N SER A 112 -26.66 11.79 8.34
CA SER A 112 -26.22 10.55 7.70
C SER A 112 -25.75 10.79 6.28
N PHE A 113 -24.85 9.92 5.78
CA PHE A 113 -24.48 9.93 4.37
C PHE A 113 -25.65 9.49 3.52
N SER A 114 -25.99 10.34 2.55
CA SER A 114 -27.04 10.08 1.59
C SER A 114 -26.66 8.91 0.68
N SER A 115 -27.54 7.91 0.55
CA SER A 115 -27.33 6.77 -0.37
C SER A 115 -27.77 7.12 -1.80
N ILE A 116 -27.19 8.18 -2.37
CA ILE A 116 -27.62 8.78 -3.64
C ILE A 116 -27.42 7.79 -4.80
N THR A 117 -26.28 7.10 -4.79
CA THR A 117 -25.98 6.04 -5.76
C THR A 117 -27.02 4.92 -5.74
N ALA A 118 -27.62 4.65 -4.58
CA ALA A 118 -28.66 3.64 -4.37
C ALA A 118 -30.02 4.06 -4.92
N ALA A 119 -30.41 5.31 -4.67
CA ALA A 119 -31.72 5.83 -5.03
C ALA A 119 -31.90 5.98 -6.55
N ASN A 120 -30.83 6.30 -7.27
CA ASN A 120 -30.92 6.69 -8.69
C ASN A 120 -30.75 5.53 -9.69
N ASN A 121 -30.83 4.26 -9.25
CA ASN A 121 -30.56 3.07 -10.10
C ASN A 121 -29.18 3.08 -10.80
N LEU A 122 -28.27 3.96 -10.37
CA LEU A 122 -26.90 4.08 -10.90
C LEU A 122 -25.97 2.97 -10.38
N ARG A 123 -26.46 2.15 -9.44
CA ARG A 123 -25.72 1.00 -8.86
C ARG A 123 -25.25 -0.01 -9.88
N THR A 124 -25.98 -0.21 -10.98
CA THR A 124 -25.77 -1.32 -11.92
C THR A 124 -24.38 -1.32 -12.57
N LYS A 125 -23.64 -0.20 -12.52
CA LYS A 125 -22.29 -0.08 -13.09
C LYS A 125 -21.19 0.25 -12.07
N LEU A 126 -21.49 0.31 -10.77
CA LEU A 126 -20.55 0.75 -9.73
C LEU A 126 -20.31 -0.32 -8.67
N LYS A 127 -19.04 -0.60 -8.37
CA LYS A 127 -18.65 -1.46 -7.24
C LYS A 127 -19.02 -0.79 -5.90
N PRO A 128 -19.33 -1.54 -4.83
CA PRO A 128 -19.74 -0.97 -3.53
C PRO A 128 -18.76 0.04 -2.94
N LYS A 129 -17.44 -0.21 -3.06
CA LYS A 129 -16.41 0.75 -2.60
C LYS A 129 -16.53 2.11 -3.30
N LYS A 130 -16.72 2.10 -4.63
CA LYS A 130 -16.86 3.32 -5.42
C LYS A 130 -18.16 4.07 -5.12
N GLN A 131 -19.23 3.33 -4.79
CA GLN A 131 -20.48 3.94 -4.31
C GLN A 131 -20.26 4.66 -2.97
N TYR A 132 -19.64 3.98 -2.01
CA TYR A 132 -19.32 4.53 -0.69
C TYR A 132 -18.48 5.82 -0.79
N GLU A 133 -17.47 5.85 -1.66
CA GLU A 133 -16.65 7.05 -1.87
C GLU A 133 -17.45 8.20 -2.49
N ILE A 134 -18.25 7.93 -3.54
CA ILE A 134 -19.04 8.97 -4.22
C ILE A 134 -20.10 9.58 -3.29
N ASP A 135 -20.86 8.75 -2.58
CA ASP A 135 -21.92 9.22 -1.68
C ASP A 135 -21.36 10.19 -0.62
N ARG A 136 -20.15 9.93 -0.12
CA ARG A 136 -19.47 10.81 0.85
C ARG A 136 -18.97 12.12 0.24
N ILE A 137 -18.43 12.07 -0.98
CA ILE A 137 -17.99 13.29 -1.68
C ILE A 137 -19.19 14.20 -1.92
N VAL A 138 -20.31 13.65 -2.41
CA VAL A 138 -21.52 14.44 -2.67
C VAL A 138 -22.04 15.09 -1.38
N THR A 139 -22.15 14.32 -0.29
CA THR A 139 -22.50 14.88 1.03
C THR A 139 -21.53 15.98 1.47
N THR A 140 -20.24 15.85 1.17
CA THR A 140 -19.24 16.89 1.51
C THR A 140 -19.50 18.18 0.73
N VAL A 141 -19.81 18.07 -0.57
CA VAL A 141 -20.13 19.24 -1.40
C VAL A 141 -21.43 19.90 -0.95
N GLU A 142 -22.46 19.11 -0.61
CA GLU A 142 -23.73 19.62 -0.05
C GLU A 142 -23.49 20.39 1.26
N LEU A 143 -22.72 19.82 2.20
CA LEU A 143 -22.37 20.49 3.45
C LEU A 143 -21.63 21.81 3.22
N LEU A 144 -20.69 21.83 2.27
CA LEU A 144 -19.97 23.05 1.92
C LEU A 144 -20.93 24.10 1.36
N ARG A 145 -21.84 23.74 0.45
CA ARG A 145 -22.81 24.70 -0.11
C ARG A 145 -23.77 25.28 0.93
N GLU A 146 -24.19 24.48 1.91
CA GLU A 146 -25.10 24.92 2.97
C GLU A 146 -24.39 25.75 4.05
N CYS A 147 -23.06 25.83 4.04
CA CYS A 147 -22.32 26.56 5.06
C CYS A 147 -22.21 28.05 4.72
N ASP A 148 -22.91 28.89 5.50
CA ASP A 148 -22.87 30.36 5.41
C ASP A 148 -21.45 30.95 5.51
N SER A 149 -20.53 30.25 6.19
CA SER A 149 -19.15 30.68 6.38
C SER A 149 -18.23 30.36 5.20
N THR A 150 -18.71 29.60 4.20
CA THR A 150 -17.93 29.28 3.00
C THR A 150 -18.34 30.19 1.84
N PRO A 151 -17.40 30.58 0.96
CA PRO A 151 -17.76 31.31 -0.25
C PRO A 151 -18.75 30.50 -1.09
N MET A 152 -19.83 31.16 -1.52
CA MET A 152 -20.79 30.54 -2.42
C MET A 152 -20.09 30.09 -3.71
N PHE A 153 -20.35 28.86 -4.13
CA PHE A 153 -19.86 28.32 -5.39
C PHE A 153 -21.01 27.71 -6.20
N ASP A 154 -20.92 27.88 -7.51
CA ASP A 154 -21.84 27.36 -8.51
C ASP A 154 -21.14 26.37 -9.45
N THR A 155 -19.87 26.08 -9.22
CA THR A 155 -19.05 25.26 -10.12
C THR A 155 -18.26 24.22 -9.33
N VAL A 156 -18.33 22.97 -9.77
CA VAL A 156 -17.55 21.84 -9.23
C VAL A 156 -16.69 21.27 -10.34
N ILE A 157 -15.39 21.11 -10.08
CA ILE A 157 -14.43 20.54 -11.03
C ILE A 157 -13.94 19.20 -10.49
N ASP A 158 -14.31 18.11 -11.15
CA ASP A 158 -13.87 16.74 -10.89
C ASP A 158 -12.58 16.47 -11.69
N ILE A 159 -11.42 16.56 -11.04
CA ILE A 159 -10.10 16.35 -11.66
C ILE A 159 -9.71 14.88 -11.54
N GLY A 160 -9.35 14.23 -12.65
CA GLY A 160 -9.16 12.78 -12.70
C GLY A 160 -10.50 12.04 -12.72
N ALA A 161 -11.48 12.58 -13.45
CA ALA A 161 -12.86 12.11 -13.43
C ALA A 161 -13.04 10.67 -13.95
N GLY A 162 -12.05 10.13 -14.68
CA GLY A 162 -12.07 8.86 -15.37
C GLY A 162 -13.31 8.73 -16.25
N MET A 163 -14.12 7.70 -15.97
CA MET A 163 -15.41 7.47 -16.65
C MET A 163 -16.53 8.46 -16.27
N GLY A 164 -16.23 9.51 -15.49
CA GLY A 164 -17.17 10.56 -15.09
C GLY A 164 -18.29 10.07 -14.17
N HIS A 165 -18.04 9.06 -13.33
CA HIS A 165 -19.07 8.54 -12.43
C HIS A 165 -19.45 9.53 -11.32
N LEU A 166 -18.46 10.15 -10.70
CA LEU A 166 -18.66 11.16 -9.66
C LEU A 166 -19.32 12.41 -10.27
N ALA A 167 -18.72 12.99 -11.32
CA ALA A 167 -19.29 14.13 -12.04
C ALA A 167 -20.78 13.97 -12.43
N ARG A 168 -21.17 12.80 -12.95
CA ARG A 168 -22.58 12.53 -13.31
C ARG A 168 -23.50 12.54 -12.10
N ILE A 169 -23.05 11.99 -10.98
CA ILE A 169 -23.85 11.95 -9.74
C ILE A 169 -23.95 13.36 -9.15
N LEU A 170 -22.85 14.10 -9.09
CA LEU A 170 -22.83 15.51 -8.67
C LEU A 170 -23.79 16.36 -9.50
N SER A 171 -23.82 16.18 -10.82
CA SER A 171 -24.70 16.94 -11.72
C SER A 171 -26.19 16.71 -11.43
N VAL A 172 -26.56 15.50 -10.98
CA VAL A 172 -27.95 15.16 -10.63
C VAL A 172 -28.29 15.65 -9.23
N SER A 173 -27.35 15.51 -8.28
CA SER A 173 -27.54 15.89 -6.88
C SER A 173 -27.52 17.40 -6.66
N LEU A 174 -26.78 18.14 -7.51
CA LEU A 174 -26.55 19.57 -7.38
C LEU A 174 -26.93 20.27 -8.69
N PRO A 175 -28.22 20.34 -9.04
CA PRO A 175 -28.68 20.93 -10.32
C PRO A 175 -28.35 22.42 -10.44
N GLU A 176 -28.05 23.08 -9.32
CA GLU A 176 -27.65 24.48 -9.23
C GLU A 176 -26.15 24.68 -9.49
N CYS A 177 -25.38 23.61 -9.65
CA CYS A 177 -23.94 23.67 -9.92
C CYS A 177 -23.60 23.18 -11.33
N VAL A 178 -22.73 23.91 -12.02
CA VAL A 178 -22.06 23.44 -13.22
C VAL A 178 -20.97 22.46 -12.82
N VAL A 179 -20.99 21.25 -13.36
CA VAL A 179 -19.99 20.22 -13.07
C VAL A 179 -19.10 20.01 -14.28
N TYR A 180 -17.80 20.28 -14.13
CA TYR A 180 -16.78 19.96 -15.13
C TYR A 180 -16.05 18.69 -14.74
N ALA A 181 -15.97 17.74 -15.67
CA ALA A 181 -15.15 16.54 -15.54
C ALA A 181 -13.87 16.74 -16.36
N VAL A 182 -12.72 16.69 -15.70
CA VAL A 182 -11.41 16.85 -16.32
C VAL A 182 -10.63 15.55 -16.15
N GLU A 183 -10.08 15.03 -17.25
CA GLU A 183 -9.23 13.84 -17.25
C GLU A 183 -7.94 14.14 -18.02
N GLN A 184 -6.86 13.48 -17.62
CA GLN A 184 -5.59 13.57 -18.31
C GLN A 184 -5.72 12.95 -19.70
N ASN A 185 -5.13 13.63 -20.69
CA ASN A 185 -4.89 13.03 -22.00
C ASN A 185 -3.55 12.28 -21.95
N GLU A 186 -3.59 10.94 -22.08
CA GLU A 186 -2.40 10.07 -22.06
C GLU A 186 -1.35 10.47 -23.11
N GLU A 187 -1.78 11.05 -24.25
CA GLU A 187 -0.87 11.48 -25.33
C GLU A 187 -0.08 12.77 -25.00
N LEU A 188 -0.46 13.49 -23.94
CA LEU A 188 0.14 14.76 -23.54
C LEU A 188 0.94 14.65 -22.24
N ASP A 189 1.15 13.43 -21.72
CA ASP A 189 1.97 13.22 -20.54
C ASP A 189 3.45 13.45 -20.87
N SER A 190 3.95 14.64 -20.56
CA SER A 190 5.37 14.95 -20.67
C SER A 190 6.21 14.26 -19.59
N GLY A 191 5.58 13.65 -18.56
CA GLY A 191 6.29 13.16 -17.37
C GLY A 191 6.90 14.27 -16.50
N GLU A 192 6.72 15.53 -16.90
CA GLU A 192 7.34 16.73 -16.29
C GLU A 192 6.36 17.51 -15.39
N CYS A 193 5.30 16.87 -14.91
CA CYS A 193 4.30 17.54 -14.09
C CYS A 193 4.27 16.99 -12.65
N GLY A 194 4.57 17.86 -11.68
CA GLY A 194 4.34 17.63 -10.24
C GLY A 194 2.86 17.78 -9.86
N PHE A 195 2.55 18.69 -8.94
CA PHE A 195 1.16 19.03 -8.58
C PHE A 195 0.74 20.34 -9.30
N PRO A 196 0.24 20.29 -10.54
CA PRO A 196 0.16 21.45 -11.44
C PRO A 196 -0.77 22.55 -10.93
N MET A 197 -1.82 22.13 -10.20
CA MET A 197 -2.80 23.01 -9.57
C MET A 197 -2.29 23.67 -8.27
N SER A 198 -1.17 23.18 -7.71
CA SER A 198 -0.57 23.75 -6.50
C SER A 198 0.52 24.75 -6.90
N SER A 199 0.39 26.01 -6.48
CA SER A 199 1.49 26.99 -6.65
C SER A 199 2.74 26.59 -5.87
N LYS A 200 2.57 25.96 -4.70
CA LYS A 200 3.64 25.53 -3.80
C LYS A 200 4.33 24.23 -4.25
N TYR A 201 3.55 23.27 -4.74
CA TYR A 201 4.04 21.92 -5.05
C TYR A 201 4.13 21.63 -6.56
N ARG A 202 4.01 22.66 -7.41
CA ARG A 202 4.07 22.53 -8.87
C ARG A 202 5.28 21.75 -9.37
N GLU A 203 6.43 22.02 -8.78
CA GLU A 203 7.73 21.45 -9.17
C GLU A 203 8.13 20.23 -8.34
N LYS A 204 7.26 19.75 -7.45
CA LYS A 204 7.53 18.54 -6.66
C LYS A 204 7.13 17.31 -7.46
N TYR A 205 8.10 16.43 -7.68
CA TYR A 205 7.91 15.18 -8.39
C TYR A 205 7.80 14.01 -7.42
N LEU A 206 6.79 13.18 -7.63
CA LEU A 206 6.65 11.89 -6.98
C LEU A 206 6.67 10.82 -8.07
N SER A 207 7.46 9.76 -7.84
CA SER A 207 7.42 8.58 -8.69
C SER A 207 6.02 7.98 -8.74
N TYR A 208 5.77 7.14 -9.74
CA TYR A 208 4.52 6.37 -9.78
C TYR A 208 4.34 5.53 -8.50
N ALA A 209 5.39 4.85 -8.05
CA ALA A 209 5.35 4.04 -6.83
C ALA A 209 5.01 4.86 -5.58
N ALA A 210 5.60 6.05 -5.42
CA ALA A 210 5.29 6.95 -4.32
C ALA A 210 3.82 7.43 -4.34
N ARG A 211 3.30 7.78 -5.53
CA ARG A 211 1.90 8.20 -5.71
C ARG A 211 0.92 7.05 -5.43
N ASP A 212 1.24 5.86 -5.91
CA ASP A 212 0.44 4.65 -5.67
C ASP A 212 0.41 4.31 -4.17
N LEU A 213 1.58 4.27 -3.51
CA LEU A 213 1.69 4.05 -2.07
C LEU A 213 0.93 5.11 -1.25
N ALA A 214 0.93 6.38 -1.68
CA ALA A 214 0.16 7.43 -1.04
C ALA A 214 -1.37 7.19 -1.09
N CYS A 215 -1.86 6.48 -2.11
CA CYS A 215 -3.28 6.11 -2.22
C CYS A 215 -3.67 4.93 -1.31
N HIS A 216 -2.70 4.14 -0.84
CA HIS A 216 -2.96 3.01 0.04
C HIS A 216 -3.15 3.44 1.50
N GLY A 217 -4.11 2.80 2.17
CA GLY A 217 -4.30 2.93 3.61
C GLY A 217 -3.42 1.95 4.37
N ASN A 218 -2.55 2.46 5.24
CA ASN A 218 -1.62 1.65 6.04
C ASN A 218 -2.34 0.75 7.04
N GLU A 219 -3.58 1.07 7.42
CA GLU A 219 -4.37 0.37 8.42
C GLU A 219 -4.69 -1.07 7.99
N SER A 220 -4.96 -1.29 6.71
CA SER A 220 -5.20 -2.64 6.19
C SER A 220 -3.92 -3.47 6.25
N PHE A 221 -2.77 -2.86 5.96
CA PHE A 221 -1.49 -3.56 6.01
C PHE A 221 -1.08 -3.86 7.46
N ALA A 222 -1.23 -2.90 8.38
CA ALA A 222 -1.03 -3.11 9.81
C ALA A 222 -1.91 -4.24 10.36
N LYS A 223 -3.19 -4.30 9.99
CA LYS A 223 -4.06 -5.44 10.36
C LYS A 223 -3.54 -6.76 9.80
N GLN A 224 -3.09 -6.77 8.55
CA GLN A 224 -2.55 -7.97 7.90
C GLN A 224 -1.30 -8.50 8.61
N LEU A 225 -0.42 -7.62 9.11
CA LEU A 225 0.76 -8.00 9.90
C LEU A 225 0.42 -8.82 11.15
N LEU A 226 -0.77 -8.60 11.74
CA LEU A 226 -1.22 -9.29 12.95
C LEU A 226 -1.99 -10.59 12.68
N VAL A 227 -2.63 -10.73 11.52
CA VAL A 227 -3.61 -11.81 11.29
C VAL A 227 -3.21 -12.75 10.16
N LYS A 228 -2.39 -12.31 9.21
CA LYS A 228 -1.98 -13.17 8.11
C LYS A 228 -0.98 -14.21 8.62
N PRO A 229 -1.17 -15.50 8.28
CA PRO A 229 -0.16 -16.50 8.60
C PRO A 229 1.13 -16.14 7.88
N HIS A 230 2.27 -16.44 8.51
CA HIS A 230 3.59 -16.15 7.94
C HIS A 230 3.66 -16.65 6.49
N SER A 231 3.24 -17.90 6.24
CA SER A 231 3.28 -18.52 4.90
C SER A 231 2.62 -17.69 3.78
N ALA A 232 1.70 -16.76 4.09
CA ALA A 232 1.12 -15.85 3.11
C ALA A 232 2.15 -14.86 2.54
N TYR A 233 3.11 -14.38 3.35
CA TYR A 233 4.18 -13.48 2.89
C TYR A 233 5.16 -14.21 1.98
N ARG A 234 5.45 -15.49 2.26
CA ARG A 234 6.22 -16.36 1.36
C ARG A 234 5.61 -16.43 -0.04
N LEU A 235 4.28 -16.58 -0.12
CA LEU A 235 3.59 -16.63 -1.41
C LEU A 235 3.65 -15.31 -2.17
N GLN A 236 3.76 -14.18 -1.47
CA GLN A 236 3.97 -12.88 -2.13
C GLN A 236 5.38 -12.82 -2.73
N CYS A 237 6.41 -13.31 -2.03
CA CYS A 237 7.75 -13.43 -2.58
C CYS A 237 7.77 -14.37 -3.80
N TYR A 238 7.09 -15.52 -3.72
CA TYR A 238 6.95 -16.41 -4.88
C TYR A 238 6.23 -15.76 -6.05
N ARG A 239 5.19 -14.96 -5.79
CA ARG A 239 4.52 -14.19 -6.84
C ARG A 239 5.50 -13.27 -7.55
N ALA A 240 6.29 -12.52 -6.79
CA ALA A 240 7.30 -11.61 -7.32
C ALA A 240 8.35 -12.35 -8.15
N VAL A 241 8.83 -13.51 -7.68
CA VAL A 241 9.77 -14.37 -8.45
C VAL A 241 9.13 -14.87 -9.75
N LEU A 242 7.87 -15.32 -9.70
CA LEU A 242 7.17 -15.78 -10.89
C LEU A 242 6.98 -14.67 -11.93
N GLU A 243 6.54 -13.48 -11.49
CA GLU A 243 6.41 -12.31 -12.35
C GLU A 243 7.76 -11.94 -12.98
N TRP A 244 8.84 -12.01 -12.21
CA TRP A 244 10.19 -11.78 -12.73
C TRP A 244 10.61 -12.79 -13.78
N LEU A 245 10.39 -14.09 -13.55
CA LEU A 245 10.70 -15.14 -14.51
C LEU A 245 9.94 -14.94 -15.83
N ILE A 246 8.66 -14.57 -15.75
CA ILE A 246 7.83 -14.28 -16.93
C ILE A 246 8.38 -13.08 -17.71
N VAL A 247 8.73 -11.99 -17.01
CA VAL A 247 9.25 -10.75 -17.61
C VAL A 247 10.66 -10.92 -18.19
N ASN A 248 11.49 -11.78 -17.61
CA ASN A 248 12.88 -11.97 -18.04
C ASN A 248 13.08 -13.22 -18.92
N SER A 249 12.02 -14.00 -19.17
CA SER A 249 12.10 -15.14 -20.07
C SER A 249 12.41 -14.72 -21.50
N GLN A 250 13.27 -15.48 -22.17
CA GLN A 250 13.55 -15.36 -23.61
C GLN A 250 12.79 -16.39 -24.44
N GLN A 251 11.96 -17.23 -23.81
CA GLN A 251 11.21 -18.29 -24.48
C GLN A 251 10.06 -17.69 -25.30
N GLU A 252 10.02 -18.01 -26.58
CA GLU A 252 9.10 -17.40 -27.55
C GLU A 252 7.62 -17.54 -27.12
N GLN A 253 7.25 -18.67 -26.53
CA GLN A 253 5.89 -18.94 -26.04
C GLN A 253 5.47 -17.96 -24.94
N ILE A 254 6.41 -17.59 -24.07
CA ILE A 254 6.18 -16.65 -22.96
C ILE A 254 6.14 -15.23 -23.50
N CYS A 255 7.11 -14.86 -24.35
CA CYS A 255 7.18 -13.52 -24.95
C CYS A 255 5.89 -13.15 -25.69
N LYS A 256 5.27 -14.08 -26.43
CA LYS A 256 4.02 -13.84 -27.16
C LYS A 256 2.79 -13.60 -26.29
N GLN A 257 2.78 -14.13 -25.06
CA GLN A 257 1.60 -14.10 -24.19
C GLN A 257 1.79 -13.21 -22.97
N ARG A 258 3.01 -12.72 -22.71
CA ARG A 258 3.41 -11.98 -21.50
C ARG A 258 2.42 -10.92 -21.06
N GLU A 259 1.97 -10.07 -21.97
CA GLU A 259 1.07 -8.95 -21.67
C GLU A 259 -0.35 -9.40 -21.27
N SER A 260 -0.75 -10.59 -21.71
CA SER A 260 -2.07 -11.18 -21.44
C SER A 260 -2.07 -12.20 -20.30
N LEU A 261 -0.88 -12.55 -19.76
CA LEU A 261 -0.76 -13.55 -18.71
C LEU A 261 -1.30 -13.03 -17.38
N VAL A 262 -2.23 -13.79 -16.80
CA VAL A 262 -2.79 -13.48 -15.48
C VAL A 262 -2.29 -14.49 -14.47
N VAL A 263 -1.45 -14.04 -13.53
CA VAL A 263 -0.99 -14.85 -12.39
C VAL A 263 -2.11 -14.90 -11.35
N HIS A 264 -2.69 -16.09 -11.13
CA HIS A 264 -3.83 -16.27 -10.21
C HIS A 264 -3.41 -16.28 -8.74
N SER A 265 -4.34 -15.86 -7.87
CA SER A 265 -4.17 -15.99 -6.42
C SER A 265 -4.15 -17.45 -6.01
N VAL A 266 -3.19 -17.81 -5.16
CA VAL A 266 -3.00 -19.18 -4.66
C VAL A 266 -3.24 -19.22 -3.16
N THR A 267 -4.03 -20.20 -2.72
CA THR A 267 -4.23 -20.46 -1.28
C THR A 267 -3.00 -21.17 -0.72
N SER A 268 -2.45 -20.65 0.38
CA SER A 268 -1.29 -21.23 1.06
C SER A 268 -1.57 -22.65 1.57
N LYS A 269 -0.64 -23.55 1.28
CA LYS A 269 -0.55 -24.90 1.86
C LYS A 269 0.77 -25.00 2.61
N ASN A 270 0.76 -25.66 3.77
CA ASN A 270 1.97 -25.86 4.55
C ASN A 270 3.04 -26.56 3.70
N GLY A 271 4.25 -26.01 3.69
CA GLY A 271 5.39 -26.58 2.96
C GLY A 271 5.35 -26.40 1.44
N MET A 272 4.38 -25.67 0.87
CA MET A 272 4.29 -25.43 -0.58
C MET A 272 5.62 -24.89 -1.13
N SER A 273 6.17 -25.56 -2.13
CA SER A 273 7.37 -25.14 -2.86
C SER A 273 7.04 -24.08 -3.92
N PHE A 274 8.07 -23.41 -4.44
CA PHE A 274 7.92 -22.44 -5.52
C PHE A 274 7.28 -23.07 -6.77
N VAL A 275 7.72 -24.27 -7.16
CA VAL A 275 7.21 -24.96 -8.36
C VAL A 275 5.73 -25.32 -8.21
N GLU A 276 5.30 -25.78 -7.03
CA GLU A 276 3.89 -26.05 -6.74
C GLU A 276 3.03 -24.78 -6.74
N TYR A 277 3.57 -23.69 -6.18
CA TYR A 277 2.95 -22.37 -6.25
C TYR A 277 2.77 -21.94 -7.71
N MET A 278 3.83 -22.01 -8.52
CA MET A 278 3.84 -21.59 -9.91
C MET A 278 2.80 -22.35 -10.75
N ARG A 279 2.74 -23.67 -10.62
CA ARG A 279 1.72 -24.50 -11.30
C ARG A 279 0.31 -24.09 -10.90
N SER A 280 0.09 -23.79 -9.62
CA SER A 280 -1.20 -23.35 -9.11
C SER A 280 -1.58 -21.95 -9.61
N ALA A 281 -0.61 -21.03 -9.65
CA ALA A 281 -0.79 -19.66 -10.10
C ALA A 281 -1.01 -19.56 -11.61
N LEU A 282 -0.42 -20.48 -12.38
CA LEU A 282 -0.55 -20.60 -13.83
C LEU A 282 -1.48 -21.75 -14.25
N VAL A 283 -2.48 -22.08 -13.43
CA VAL A 283 -3.41 -23.20 -13.73
C VAL A 283 -4.11 -23.08 -15.09
N LYS A 284 -4.31 -21.85 -15.58
CA LYS A 284 -4.89 -21.58 -16.91
C LYS A 284 -3.88 -21.63 -18.06
N TYR A 285 -2.59 -21.71 -17.76
CA TYR A 285 -1.48 -21.67 -18.70
C TYR A 285 -0.49 -22.82 -18.43
N PRO A 286 -0.94 -24.09 -18.48
CA PRO A 286 -0.11 -25.23 -18.12
C PRO A 286 1.14 -25.38 -19.00
N ASP A 287 1.07 -24.97 -20.27
CA ASP A 287 2.23 -25.02 -21.17
C ASP A 287 3.29 -23.98 -20.80
N ILE A 288 2.86 -22.79 -20.38
CA ILE A 288 3.76 -21.75 -19.85
C ILE A 288 4.43 -22.22 -18.56
N ALA A 289 3.68 -22.88 -17.67
CA ALA A 289 4.24 -23.44 -16.45
C ALA A 289 5.35 -24.46 -16.77
N LYS A 290 5.16 -25.35 -17.75
CA LYS A 290 6.19 -26.32 -18.17
C LYS A 290 7.44 -25.63 -18.72
N VAL A 291 7.28 -24.64 -19.59
CA VAL A 291 8.41 -23.87 -20.15
C VAL A 291 9.20 -23.18 -19.05
N LEU A 292 8.52 -22.60 -18.06
CA LEU A 292 9.18 -21.98 -16.90
C LEU A 292 9.90 -23.02 -16.02
N GLU A 293 9.34 -24.21 -15.82
CA GLU A 293 10.03 -25.29 -15.09
C GLU A 293 11.32 -25.72 -15.78
N GLU A 294 11.31 -25.83 -17.11
CA GLU A 294 12.51 -26.11 -17.88
C GLU A 294 13.52 -24.96 -17.79
N GLN A 295 13.07 -23.70 -17.89
CA GLN A 295 13.93 -22.53 -17.70
C GLN A 295 14.62 -22.55 -16.33
N ILE A 296 13.88 -22.82 -15.26
CA ILE A 296 14.42 -22.88 -13.89
C ILE A 296 15.50 -23.96 -13.77
N ARG A 297 15.36 -25.09 -14.47
CA ARG A 297 16.32 -26.19 -14.43
C ARG A 297 17.66 -25.84 -15.08
N TYR A 298 17.65 -24.97 -16.09
CA TYR A 298 18.84 -24.67 -16.90
C TYR A 298 19.42 -23.26 -16.65
N ASP A 299 18.70 -22.39 -15.94
CA ASP A 299 19.16 -21.05 -15.57
C ASP A 299 19.54 -20.99 -14.08
N GLU A 300 20.85 -21.02 -13.81
CA GLU A 300 21.42 -20.91 -12.46
C GLU A 300 20.92 -19.66 -11.72
N LYS A 301 20.70 -18.55 -12.44
CA LYS A 301 20.20 -17.31 -11.84
C LYS A 301 18.78 -17.47 -11.30
N SER A 302 17.91 -18.12 -12.05
CA SER A 302 16.55 -18.45 -11.62
C SER A 302 16.56 -19.35 -10.38
N GLU A 303 17.41 -20.37 -10.37
CA GLU A 303 17.54 -21.29 -9.22
C GLU A 303 18.06 -20.56 -7.97
N LEU A 304 19.12 -19.75 -8.10
CA LEU A 304 19.69 -18.96 -7.00
C LEU A 304 18.64 -18.00 -6.42
N LEU A 305 17.85 -17.35 -7.26
CA LEU A 305 16.78 -16.46 -6.83
C LEU A 305 15.70 -17.19 -6.02
N ILE A 306 15.23 -18.34 -6.51
CA ILE A 306 14.23 -19.16 -5.80
C ILE A 306 14.80 -19.62 -4.45
N ASN A 307 16.06 -20.08 -4.43
CA ASN A 307 16.75 -20.52 -3.22
C ASN A 307 16.96 -19.37 -2.22
N SER A 308 17.17 -18.14 -2.69
CA SER A 308 17.27 -16.97 -1.81
C SER A 308 15.96 -16.73 -1.04
N VAL A 309 14.81 -16.84 -1.71
CA VAL A 309 13.49 -16.74 -1.05
C VAL A 309 13.32 -17.86 -0.03
N GLU A 310 13.70 -19.10 -0.38
CA GLU A 310 13.64 -20.24 0.55
C GLU A 310 14.49 -20.06 1.80
N LYS A 311 15.71 -19.51 1.64
CA LYS A 311 16.63 -19.28 2.75
C LYS A 311 16.12 -18.17 3.67
N GLU A 312 15.75 -17.02 3.11
CA GLU A 312 15.21 -15.89 3.87
C GLU A 312 13.90 -16.26 4.58
N TRP A 313 13.05 -17.07 3.92
CA TRP A 313 11.84 -17.60 4.53
C TRP A 313 12.13 -18.45 5.77
N ARG A 314 13.16 -19.30 5.71
CA ARG A 314 13.53 -20.17 6.82
C ARG A 314 14.02 -19.37 8.04
N HIS A 315 14.66 -18.21 7.86
CA HIS A 315 15.02 -17.33 8.97
C HIS A 315 13.78 -16.77 9.70
N LEU A 316 12.70 -16.44 8.97
CA LEU A 316 11.42 -15.97 9.52
C LEU A 316 10.51 -17.10 10.05
N ALA A 317 10.87 -18.35 9.80
CA ALA A 317 10.09 -19.54 10.15
C ALA A 317 10.83 -20.46 11.14
N PHE A 318 11.92 -20.01 11.76
CA PHE A 318 12.59 -20.76 12.83
C PHE A 318 11.67 -20.87 14.06
N GLU A 319 10.83 -21.90 14.01
CA GLU A 319 10.29 -22.71 15.08
C GLU A 319 10.30 -22.06 16.48
N LYS A 320 9.19 -21.39 16.82
CA LYS A 320 8.65 -21.46 18.20
C LYS A 320 8.22 -22.88 18.61
N THR A 321 8.57 -23.92 17.84
CA THR A 321 8.14 -25.30 18.02
C THR A 321 9.10 -26.19 18.80
N SER A 322 10.28 -25.71 19.24
CA SER A 322 11.25 -26.56 19.95
C SER A 322 11.71 -26.08 21.34
N LEU A 323 11.25 -24.92 21.85
CA LEU A 323 11.71 -24.41 23.16
C LEU A 323 10.71 -24.54 24.31
N THR A 324 9.48 -25.02 24.08
CA THR A 324 8.47 -25.25 25.13
C THR A 324 8.40 -26.70 25.65
N LYS A 325 9.22 -27.63 25.15
CA LYS A 325 9.28 -29.03 25.65
C LYS A 325 10.53 -29.36 26.48
N ILE A 326 11.41 -28.39 26.75
CA ILE A 326 12.53 -28.57 27.68
C ILE A 326 12.31 -27.67 28.90
N LYS A 327 11.27 -27.99 29.66
CA LYS A 327 11.18 -27.62 31.08
C LYS A 327 10.68 -28.83 31.87
N ILE A 328 11.63 -29.39 32.63
CA ILE A 328 11.41 -30.08 33.90
C ILE A 328 10.82 -31.50 33.79
N LYS A 329 11.65 -32.44 33.34
CA LYS A 329 11.75 -33.76 33.99
C LYS A 329 12.94 -33.72 34.96
N SER A 330 12.88 -32.85 35.98
CA SER A 330 13.75 -32.99 37.14
C SER A 330 13.04 -33.89 38.15
N LYS A 331 13.63 -35.08 38.34
CA LYS A 331 13.53 -35.97 39.50
C LYS A 331 12.58 -35.51 40.62
N LYS A 332 11.46 -36.21 40.77
CA LYS A 332 11.01 -36.64 42.09
C LYS A 332 11.63 -38.02 42.31
N GLU A 333 12.86 -38.02 42.82
CA GLU A 333 13.32 -39.14 43.62
C GLU A 333 12.69 -38.95 45.00
N SER A 334 12.04 -40.01 45.43
CA SER A 334 11.47 -40.25 46.75
C SER A 334 12.53 -40.10 47.84
N GLU A 335 12.26 -39.24 48.82
CA GLU A 335 12.80 -39.41 50.17
C GLU A 335 11.66 -39.86 51.08
N ASP A 336 11.96 -40.92 51.82
CA ASP A 336 11.27 -41.41 53.01
C ASP A 336 11.20 -40.34 54.12
#